data_AF-A0A6H1ZKJ4-F1
#
_entry.id   AF-A0A6H1ZKJ4-F1
#
_cell.length_a   1.000
_cell.length_b   1.000
_cell.length_c   1.000
_cell.angle_alpha   90.00
_cell.angle_beta   90.00
_cell.angle_gamma   90.00
#
_symmetry.space_group_name_H-M   'P 1'
#
loop_
_entity.id
_entity.type
_entity.pdbx_description
1 polymer ?
#
loop_
_entity_poly.entity_id
_entity_poly.type
_entity_poly.pdbx_seq_one_letter_code
_entity_poly.pdbx_strand_id
1 'polypeptide(L)'
;KLQCPFIFHVCDTILVTQPPPPEYNWMACGISPQSDIFRTVITRDDTIIKVNDKGAIHYDYAYAGVAGILDYKKFWNRLEDILSTKKKDLSDCHVFDEMASDTTIKVFKLEKWFDTGSVENLYRTRSHYKQKYNVLDKKEEAIYFVDDSVIKFFSDTTLCQNRIKRAKLLHGLVPKIVDSSINFYKYKLVEGKLLSNIISDRLVQDLIDWADNNLWSKVPIDPHYFKIKCKEFYITKTIERLSSMFIEDKVDIINGIKVPTCKEMMHLINWDTICSTEPVRFHGDFIPDNILYDGHFTLIDWRQDFAGEIEVGDKYYDLAKLNHNLIVNHAIVAKNLFSIVDINDEITCDIYRSHNMVVCQEFLLSLLEKRGYDVYKIRIITALIWLNMSPLHDYVFGKFLFYFGKYNLWKWICEM
;
A
#
# COMPACT_ATOMS: atom_id res chain seq x y z
N LYS A 1 28.45 -15.68 -17.15
CA LYS A 1 29.48 -14.80 -16.54
C LYS A 1 29.81 -13.68 -17.52
N LEU A 2 29.87 -12.43 -17.06
CA LEU A 2 30.24 -11.29 -17.91
C LEU A 2 31.67 -11.46 -18.43
N GLN A 3 31.88 -11.21 -19.73
CA GLN A 3 33.17 -11.38 -20.41
C GLN A 3 33.87 -10.04 -20.71
N CYS A 4 33.65 -9.06 -19.86
CA CYS A 4 34.21 -7.72 -19.94
C CYS A 4 34.34 -7.13 -18.53
N PRO A 5 35.12 -6.04 -18.35
CA PRO A 5 35.08 -5.24 -17.14
C PRO A 5 33.66 -4.79 -16.82
N PHE A 6 33.28 -4.86 -15.55
CA PHE A 6 31.91 -4.56 -15.12
C PHE A 6 31.86 -3.90 -13.75
N ILE A 7 30.72 -3.28 -13.44
CA ILE A 7 30.41 -2.77 -12.12
C ILE A 7 29.42 -3.73 -11.47
N PHE A 8 29.79 -4.26 -10.32
CA PHE A 8 28.87 -4.93 -9.41
C PHE A 8 28.20 -3.89 -8.53
N HIS A 9 26.89 -4.00 -8.34
CA HIS A 9 26.11 -3.06 -7.54
C HIS A 9 24.98 -3.81 -6.83
N VAL A 10 24.97 -3.80 -5.49
CA VAL A 10 23.86 -4.34 -4.71
C VAL A 10 22.61 -3.48 -4.87
N CYS A 11 21.44 -4.10 -5.00
CA CYS A 11 20.21 -3.39 -5.39
C CYS A 11 19.69 -2.40 -4.35
N ASP A 12 20.14 -2.52 -3.10
CA ASP A 12 19.70 -1.73 -1.95
C ASP A 12 20.61 -0.53 -1.64
N THR A 13 21.67 -0.30 -2.41
CA THR A 13 22.54 0.87 -2.25
C THR A 13 22.15 2.02 -3.17
N ILE A 14 22.28 3.24 -2.70
CA ILE A 14 22.17 4.46 -3.51
C ILE A 14 23.46 5.27 -3.31
N LEU A 15 24.25 5.38 -4.38
CA LEU A 15 25.42 6.25 -4.40
C LEU A 15 24.99 7.69 -4.76
N VAL A 16 25.52 8.67 -4.03
CA VAL A 16 25.34 10.09 -4.37
C VAL A 16 26.29 10.50 -5.49
N THR A 17 27.47 9.88 -5.54
CA THR A 17 28.50 10.11 -6.55
C THR A 17 28.44 9.03 -7.62
N GLN A 18 28.50 9.42 -8.89
CA GLN A 18 28.59 8.47 -9.99
C GLN A 18 29.88 7.64 -9.86
N PRO A 19 29.79 6.29 -9.89
CA PRO A 19 30.98 5.46 -9.83
C PRO A 19 31.81 5.60 -11.12
N PRO A 20 33.15 5.55 -11.03
CA PRO A 20 34.01 5.59 -12.21
C PRO A 20 33.88 4.30 -13.02
N PRO A 21 34.24 4.30 -14.32
CA PRO A 21 34.35 3.05 -15.07
C PRO A 21 35.39 2.11 -14.45
N PRO A 22 35.28 0.78 -14.64
CA PRO A 22 36.21 -0.21 -14.10
C PRO A 22 37.53 -0.26 -14.91
N GLU A 23 38.24 0.86 -15.01
CA GLU A 23 39.58 0.95 -15.63
C GLU A 23 40.69 0.38 -14.72
N TYR A 24 40.35 0.15 -13.46
CA TYR A 24 41.12 -0.56 -12.44
C TYR A 24 40.10 -1.23 -11.49
N ASN A 25 40.52 -2.21 -10.69
CA ASN A 25 39.61 -2.76 -9.67
C ASN A 25 39.44 -1.77 -8.54
N TRP A 26 38.20 -1.54 -8.13
CA TRP A 26 37.90 -0.66 -7.02
C TRP A 26 36.69 -1.13 -6.23
N MET A 27 36.65 -0.78 -4.94
CA MET A 27 35.47 -0.94 -4.09
C MET A 27 35.04 0.43 -3.59
N ALA A 28 33.75 0.72 -3.67
CA ALA A 28 33.17 1.94 -3.15
C ALA A 28 33.08 1.84 -1.62
N CYS A 29 33.83 2.68 -0.91
CA CYS A 29 33.91 2.63 0.55
C CYS A 29 33.76 4.02 1.16
N GLY A 30 33.12 4.10 2.32
CA GLY A 30 32.99 5.33 3.08
C GLY A 30 33.11 5.12 4.57
N ILE A 31 33.16 6.22 5.32
CA ILE A 31 33.30 6.17 6.78
C ILE A 31 31.93 5.83 7.39
N SER A 32 31.88 4.76 8.19
CA SER A 32 30.70 4.42 8.99
C SER A 32 31.15 3.74 10.29
N PRO A 33 30.55 4.10 11.45
CA PRO A 33 30.84 3.43 12.71
C PRO A 33 30.15 2.05 12.85
N GLN A 34 29.30 1.67 11.89
CA GLN A 34 28.43 0.48 11.96
C GLN A 34 29.10 -0.77 11.36
N SER A 35 30.19 -1.25 11.96
CA SER A 35 30.87 -2.45 11.46
C SER A 35 30.07 -3.74 11.65
N ASP A 36 29.09 -3.76 12.54
CA ASP A 36 28.13 -4.85 12.74
C ASP A 36 27.17 -5.02 11.55
N ILE A 37 26.90 -3.94 10.82
CA ILE A 37 25.99 -3.93 9.67
C ILE A 37 26.76 -4.11 8.36
N PHE A 38 27.91 -3.45 8.22
CA PHE A 38 28.70 -3.44 6.99
C PHE A 38 29.91 -4.37 7.05
N ARG A 39 30.26 -4.94 5.89
CA ARG A 39 31.63 -5.46 5.71
C ARG A 39 32.58 -4.29 5.56
N THR A 40 33.81 -4.47 6.04
CA THR A 40 34.76 -3.36 6.17
C THR A 40 36.08 -3.70 5.49
N VAL A 41 36.89 -2.68 5.20
CA VAL A 41 38.17 -2.86 4.51
C VAL A 41 39.31 -2.24 5.31
N ILE A 42 40.49 -2.83 5.17
CA ILE A 42 41.77 -2.27 5.63
C ILE A 42 42.58 -1.88 4.40
N THR A 43 43.22 -0.73 4.48
CA THR A 43 43.88 -0.08 3.35
C THR A 43 45.33 0.29 3.67
N ARG A 44 46.14 0.35 2.62
CA ARG A 44 47.47 0.97 2.64
C ARG A 44 47.61 1.80 1.36
N ASP A 45 47.82 3.10 1.50
CA ASP A 45 47.90 4.05 0.37
C ASP A 45 46.72 3.92 -0.60
N ASP A 46 45.49 3.91 -0.06
CA ASP A 46 44.22 3.72 -0.77
C ASP A 46 44.09 2.38 -1.54
N THR A 47 45.01 1.44 -1.32
CA THR A 47 44.90 0.06 -1.80
C THR A 47 44.33 -0.83 -0.70
N ILE A 48 43.30 -1.59 -1.02
CA ILE A 48 42.68 -2.54 -0.10
C ILE A 48 43.61 -3.74 0.05
N ILE A 49 44.00 -4.02 1.29
CA ILE A 49 44.86 -5.16 1.64
C ILE A 49 44.08 -6.29 2.33
N LYS A 50 42.86 -5.99 2.81
CA LYS A 50 41.99 -6.95 3.47
C LYS A 50 40.54 -6.50 3.42
N VAL A 51 39.62 -7.45 3.24
CA VAL A 51 38.17 -7.25 3.40
C VAL A 51 37.69 -8.10 4.59
N ASN A 52 37.17 -7.45 5.62
CA ASN A 52 36.66 -8.11 6.81
C ASN A 52 35.17 -8.43 6.70
N ASP A 53 34.75 -9.49 7.36
CA ASP A 53 33.35 -9.75 7.67
C ASP A 53 32.76 -8.68 8.61
N LYS A 54 31.43 -8.73 8.77
CA LYS A 54 30.70 -7.89 9.71
C LYS A 54 31.18 -8.14 11.15
N GLY A 55 31.21 -7.11 11.98
CA GLY A 55 31.66 -7.11 13.36
C GLY A 55 33.15 -6.83 13.55
N ALA A 56 33.86 -6.40 12.51
CA ALA A 56 35.28 -6.06 12.61
C ALA A 56 35.51 -4.88 13.58
N ILE A 57 36.53 -5.01 14.43
CA ILE A 57 36.92 -3.96 15.40
C ILE A 57 37.88 -2.95 14.76
N HIS A 58 38.77 -3.42 13.89
CA HIS A 58 39.79 -2.60 13.24
C HIS A 58 39.57 -2.57 11.73
N TYR A 59 39.25 -1.39 11.21
CA TYR A 59 39.01 -1.14 9.80
C TYR A 59 39.15 0.35 9.48
N ASP A 60 39.36 0.67 8.20
CA ASP A 60 39.46 2.05 7.74
C ASP A 60 38.11 2.54 7.17
N TYR A 61 37.42 1.70 6.40
CA TYR A 61 36.18 2.06 5.74
C TYR A 61 35.15 0.92 5.73
N ALA A 62 33.87 1.28 5.63
CA ALA A 62 32.79 0.36 5.31
C ALA A 62 32.62 0.24 3.80
N TYR A 63 32.36 -0.97 3.30
CA TYR A 63 32.07 -1.23 1.89
C TYR A 63 30.59 -1.04 1.59
N ALA A 64 30.29 -0.25 0.56
CA ALA A 64 28.92 0.10 0.17
C ALA A 64 28.28 -0.90 -0.81
N GLY A 65 28.88 -2.08 -1.04
CA GLY A 65 28.26 -3.06 -1.95
C GLY A 65 28.34 -2.69 -3.44
N VAL A 66 29.23 -1.76 -3.82
CA VAL A 66 29.44 -1.36 -5.22
C VAL A 66 30.93 -1.45 -5.55
N ALA A 67 31.29 -2.16 -6.60
CA ALA A 67 32.67 -2.39 -6.98
C ALA A 67 32.86 -2.43 -8.49
N GLY A 68 33.96 -1.84 -8.98
CA GLY A 68 34.40 -1.96 -10.36
C GLY A 68 35.42 -3.07 -10.50
N ILE A 69 35.21 -3.95 -11.47
CA ILE A 69 36.00 -5.17 -11.67
C ILE A 69 36.60 -5.10 -13.07
N LEU A 70 37.87 -4.73 -13.16
CA LEU A 70 38.67 -4.79 -14.38
C LEU A 70 39.08 -6.25 -14.66
N ASP A 71 39.61 -6.92 -13.63
CA ASP A 71 40.13 -8.28 -13.70
C ASP A 71 39.02 -9.34 -13.60
N TYR A 72 37.99 -9.22 -14.44
CA TYR A 72 36.78 -10.05 -14.37
C TYR A 72 37.07 -11.55 -14.48
N LYS A 73 38.09 -11.96 -15.25
CA LYS A 73 38.50 -13.38 -15.33
C LYS A 73 39.00 -13.90 -13.99
N LYS A 74 39.83 -13.12 -13.28
CA LYS A 74 40.31 -13.48 -11.94
C LYS A 74 39.14 -13.55 -10.95
N PHE A 75 38.27 -12.54 -10.97
CA PHE A 75 37.08 -12.50 -10.12
C PHE A 75 36.22 -13.77 -10.30
N TRP A 76 35.93 -14.15 -11.54
CA TRP A 76 35.12 -15.32 -11.82
C TRP A 76 35.78 -16.66 -11.48
N ASN A 77 37.11 -16.75 -11.58
CA ASN A 77 37.85 -17.94 -11.19
C ASN A 77 37.87 -18.09 -9.66
N ARG A 78 38.21 -17.01 -8.94
CA ARG A 78 38.18 -16.97 -7.47
C ARG A 78 36.79 -17.31 -6.92
N LEU A 79 35.73 -16.78 -7.53
CA LEU A 79 34.36 -17.12 -7.16
C LEU A 79 34.08 -18.63 -7.32
N GLU A 80 34.54 -19.27 -8.40
CA GLU A 80 34.36 -20.72 -8.58
C GLU A 80 35.15 -21.54 -7.57
N ASP A 81 36.40 -21.17 -7.31
CA ASP A 81 37.25 -21.82 -6.32
C ASP A 81 36.60 -21.76 -4.92
N ILE A 82 36.11 -20.59 -4.53
CA ILE A 82 35.40 -20.38 -3.25
C ILE A 82 34.12 -21.22 -3.21
N LEU A 83 33.30 -21.22 -4.26
CA LEU A 83 32.05 -21.99 -4.32
C LEU A 83 32.28 -23.51 -4.32
N SER A 84 33.44 -23.97 -4.76
CA SER A 84 33.82 -25.38 -4.73
C SER A 84 34.13 -25.87 -3.31
N THR A 85 34.60 -24.99 -2.42
CA THR A 85 35.07 -25.32 -1.07
C THR A 85 34.08 -24.93 0.03
N LYS A 86 33.34 -23.81 -0.14
CA LYS A 86 32.36 -23.29 0.82
C LYS A 86 31.04 -23.02 0.10
N LYS A 87 29.91 -23.45 0.69
CA LYS A 87 28.57 -23.33 0.06
C LYS A 87 27.59 -22.44 0.81
N LYS A 88 27.97 -21.91 1.98
CA LYS A 88 27.11 -21.08 2.84
C LYS A 88 27.87 -19.85 3.31
N ASP A 89 27.12 -18.80 3.65
CA ASP A 89 27.63 -17.55 4.22
C ASP A 89 28.71 -16.87 3.36
N LEU A 90 28.49 -16.89 2.04
CA LEU A 90 29.36 -16.25 1.05
C LEU A 90 28.78 -14.92 0.56
N SER A 91 29.68 -14.07 0.10
CA SER A 91 29.37 -12.82 -0.59
C SER A 91 30.54 -12.42 -1.51
N ASP A 92 30.31 -11.44 -2.37
CA ASP A 92 31.30 -10.80 -3.23
C ASP A 92 32.60 -10.41 -2.49
N CYS A 93 32.48 -9.96 -1.24
CA CYS A 93 33.61 -9.56 -0.40
C CYS A 93 34.64 -10.67 -0.16
N HIS A 94 34.25 -11.95 -0.16
CA HIS A 94 35.21 -13.05 -0.04
C HIS A 94 36.08 -13.17 -1.29
N VAL A 95 35.50 -12.92 -2.46
CA VAL A 95 36.24 -12.88 -3.73
C VAL A 95 37.24 -11.73 -3.71
N PHE A 96 36.81 -10.55 -3.24
CA PHE A 96 37.68 -9.39 -3.12
C PHE A 96 38.81 -9.59 -2.10
N ASP A 97 38.54 -10.25 -0.97
CA ASP A 97 39.56 -10.58 0.03
C ASP A 97 40.66 -11.49 -0.56
N GLU A 98 40.27 -12.55 -1.27
CA GLU A 98 41.24 -13.43 -1.95
C GLU A 98 41.99 -12.68 -3.05
N MET A 99 41.31 -11.86 -3.84
CA MET A 99 41.94 -11.05 -4.90
C MET A 99 42.92 -10.02 -4.34
N ALA A 100 42.68 -9.46 -3.15
CA ALA A 100 43.56 -8.46 -2.55
C ALA A 100 45.00 -8.99 -2.30
N SER A 101 45.19 -10.31 -2.30
CA SER A 101 46.51 -10.94 -2.15
C SER A 101 47.40 -10.84 -3.39
N ASP A 102 46.82 -10.75 -4.60
CA ASP A 102 47.54 -10.83 -5.88
C ASP A 102 47.09 -9.81 -6.93
N THR A 103 46.15 -8.94 -6.56
CA THR A 103 45.49 -7.98 -7.46
C THR A 103 45.27 -6.67 -6.71
N THR A 104 45.69 -5.56 -7.33
CA THR A 104 45.48 -4.23 -6.76
C THR A 104 43.99 -3.86 -6.86
N ILE A 105 43.39 -3.58 -5.70
CA ILE A 105 42.03 -3.07 -5.57
C ILE A 105 42.10 -1.74 -4.83
N LYS A 106 41.62 -0.66 -5.45
CA LYS A 106 41.65 0.68 -4.85
C LYS A 106 40.35 1.01 -4.13
N VAL A 107 40.42 1.89 -3.13
CA VAL A 107 39.22 2.49 -2.56
C VAL A 107 38.70 3.59 -3.48
N PHE A 108 37.45 3.47 -3.89
CA PHE A 108 36.66 4.59 -4.39
C PHE A 108 35.95 5.24 -3.20
N LYS A 109 36.50 6.35 -2.70
CA LYS A 109 36.02 7.01 -1.48
C LYS A 109 34.66 7.65 -1.71
N LEU A 110 33.69 7.30 -0.87
CA LEU A 110 32.36 7.87 -0.82
C LEU A 110 32.28 8.88 0.31
N GLU A 111 31.90 10.11 -0.01
CA GLU A 111 31.52 11.09 1.01
C GLU A 111 30.19 10.70 1.66
N LYS A 112 29.29 10.11 0.87
CA LYS A 112 27.95 9.71 1.31
C LYS A 112 27.37 8.62 0.41
N TRP A 113 26.69 7.68 1.03
CA TRP A 113 25.81 6.72 0.37
C TRP A 113 24.62 6.41 1.28
N PHE A 114 23.62 5.74 0.70
CA PHE A 114 22.47 5.25 1.44
C PHE A 114 22.34 3.76 1.22
N ASP A 115 22.16 3.03 2.30
CA ASP A 115 21.75 1.63 2.28
C ASP A 115 20.24 1.59 2.59
N THR A 116 19.46 0.88 1.80
CA THR A 116 18.01 0.75 1.95
C THR A 116 17.59 -0.68 2.30
N GLY A 117 18.55 -1.55 2.61
CA GLY A 117 18.31 -2.96 2.93
C GLY A 117 17.63 -3.18 4.28
N SER A 118 17.53 -2.14 5.12
CA SER A 118 16.79 -2.17 6.38
C SER A 118 15.65 -1.14 6.40
N VAL A 119 14.59 -1.45 7.15
CA VAL A 119 13.43 -0.57 7.33
C VAL A 119 13.86 0.80 7.88
N GLU A 120 14.73 0.81 8.88
CA GLU A 120 15.25 2.04 9.49
C GLU A 120 16.04 2.89 8.49
N ASN A 121 16.97 2.28 7.75
CA ASN A 121 17.78 3.03 6.79
C ASN A 121 16.94 3.49 5.58
N LEU A 122 15.93 2.71 5.16
CA LEU A 122 14.96 3.13 4.16
C LEU A 122 14.19 4.38 4.58
N TYR A 123 13.68 4.44 5.83
CA TYR A 123 13.00 5.63 6.35
C TYR A 123 13.92 6.86 6.42
N ARG A 124 15.17 6.67 6.88
CA ARG A 124 16.18 7.74 6.89
C ARG A 124 16.47 8.26 5.48
N THR A 125 16.61 7.35 4.52
CA THR A 125 16.86 7.67 3.11
C THR A 125 15.69 8.44 2.49
N ARG A 126 14.45 8.01 2.72
CA ARG A 126 13.24 8.73 2.28
C ARG A 126 13.13 10.12 2.88
N SER A 127 13.49 10.26 4.16
CA SER A 127 13.51 11.56 4.85
C SER A 127 14.54 12.52 4.24
N HIS A 128 15.68 11.99 3.78
CA HIS A 128 16.71 12.77 3.10
C HIS A 128 16.26 13.28 1.73
N TYR A 129 15.71 12.41 0.88
CA TYR A 129 15.35 12.76 -0.49
C TYR A 129 14.05 13.54 -0.63
N LYS A 130 13.23 13.64 0.43
CA LYS A 130 11.90 14.29 0.46
C LYS A 130 10.97 13.78 -0.64
N GLN A 131 9.96 12.99 -0.26
CA GLN A 131 8.98 12.52 -1.22
C GLN A 131 8.01 13.64 -1.62
N LYS A 132 7.79 13.82 -2.93
CA LYS A 132 6.78 14.74 -3.46
C LYS A 132 5.36 14.28 -3.15
N TYR A 133 5.15 12.96 -3.10
CA TYR A 133 3.86 12.33 -2.86
C TYR A 133 3.98 11.36 -1.68
N ASN A 134 3.01 11.42 -0.76
CA ASN A 134 2.92 10.47 0.33
C ASN A 134 2.12 9.25 -0.14
N VAL A 135 2.80 8.12 -0.31
CA VAL A 135 2.18 6.82 -0.61
C VAL A 135 2.27 5.95 0.63
N LEU A 136 1.15 5.37 1.05
CA LEU A 136 1.14 4.37 2.11
C LEU A 136 1.80 3.09 1.60
N ASP A 137 2.81 2.60 2.31
CA ASP A 137 3.48 1.36 1.97
C ASP A 137 2.53 0.17 2.14
N LYS A 138 2.49 -0.69 1.12
CA LYS A 138 1.79 -1.98 1.16
C LYS A 138 2.81 -3.05 0.80
N LYS A 139 2.78 -4.20 1.47
CA LYS A 139 3.75 -5.29 1.21
C LYS A 139 3.66 -5.83 -0.21
N GLU A 140 2.44 -5.89 -0.75
CA GLU A 140 2.13 -6.52 -2.04
C GLU A 140 1.96 -5.52 -3.19
N GLU A 141 2.08 -4.21 -2.92
CA GLU A 141 1.86 -3.15 -3.92
C GLU A 141 2.89 -2.03 -3.76
N ALA A 142 3.36 -1.46 -4.87
CA ALA A 142 4.21 -0.27 -4.84
C ALA A 142 3.79 0.73 -5.92
N ILE A 143 4.00 2.02 -5.64
CA ILE A 143 3.72 3.11 -6.59
C ILE A 143 5.00 3.91 -6.76
N TYR A 144 5.40 4.09 -8.02
CA TYR A 144 6.56 4.87 -8.41
C TYR A 144 6.11 6.08 -9.23
N PHE A 145 6.71 7.22 -8.92
CA PHE A 145 6.58 8.44 -9.70
C PHE A 145 7.92 8.70 -10.39
N VAL A 146 7.95 8.53 -11.71
CA VAL A 146 9.15 8.70 -12.53
C VAL A 146 8.81 9.68 -13.63
N ASP A 147 9.45 10.84 -13.63
CA ASP A 147 9.14 11.96 -14.53
C ASP A 147 7.65 12.33 -14.51
N ASP A 148 6.95 12.20 -15.64
CA ASP A 148 5.52 12.43 -15.79
C ASP A 148 4.70 11.14 -15.76
N SER A 149 5.27 10.03 -15.27
CA SER A 149 4.65 8.71 -15.24
C SER A 149 4.40 8.22 -13.82
N VAL A 150 3.24 7.57 -13.64
CA VAL A 150 2.91 6.78 -12.46
C VAL A 150 2.98 5.31 -12.86
N ILE A 151 3.83 4.56 -12.16
CA ILE A 151 4.00 3.12 -12.36
C ILE A 151 3.47 2.43 -11.11
N LYS A 152 2.53 1.50 -11.27
CA LYS A 152 2.04 0.66 -10.19
C LYS A 152 2.55 -0.77 -10.33
N PHE A 153 3.01 -1.32 -9.22
CA PHE A 153 3.41 -2.72 -9.07
C PHE A 153 2.43 -3.46 -8.17
N PHE A 154 2.16 -4.72 -8.51
CA PHE A 154 1.40 -5.66 -7.69
C PHE A 154 2.09 -7.02 -7.75
N SER A 155 2.38 -7.63 -6.60
CA SER A 155 2.94 -8.98 -6.53
C SER A 155 1.98 -10.04 -7.09
N ASP A 156 0.67 -9.85 -6.90
CA ASP A 156 -0.38 -10.67 -7.49
C ASP A 156 -0.64 -10.27 -8.95
N THR A 157 -0.19 -11.13 -9.86
CA THR A 157 -0.41 -11.00 -11.30
C THR A 157 -1.88 -10.91 -11.67
N THR A 158 -2.76 -11.72 -11.06
CA THR A 158 -4.19 -11.74 -11.39
C THR A 158 -4.84 -10.40 -11.02
N LEU A 159 -4.49 -9.86 -9.84
CA LEU A 159 -4.94 -8.55 -9.38
C LEU A 159 -4.49 -7.46 -10.37
N CYS A 160 -3.20 -7.45 -10.76
CA CYS A 160 -2.66 -6.50 -11.73
C CYS A 160 -3.41 -6.55 -13.07
N GLN A 161 -3.55 -7.75 -13.64
CA GLN A 161 -4.20 -7.95 -14.94
C GLN A 161 -5.68 -7.57 -14.89
N ASN A 162 -6.37 -7.85 -13.79
CA ASN A 162 -7.76 -7.43 -13.63
C ASN A 162 -7.88 -5.90 -13.53
N ARG A 163 -6.98 -5.20 -12.84
CA ARG A 163 -6.96 -3.72 -12.85
C ARG A 163 -6.71 -3.15 -14.24
N ILE A 164 -5.81 -3.75 -15.03
CA ILE A 164 -5.57 -3.35 -16.42
C ILE A 164 -6.83 -3.52 -17.28
N LYS A 165 -7.54 -4.65 -17.14
CA LYS A 165 -8.83 -4.88 -17.81
C LYS A 165 -9.87 -3.84 -17.39
N ARG A 166 -10.00 -3.59 -16.08
CA ARG A 166 -10.94 -2.58 -15.54
C ARG A 166 -10.66 -1.17 -16.02
N ALA A 167 -9.39 -0.79 -16.22
CA ALA A 167 -9.04 0.51 -16.77
C ALA A 167 -9.65 0.76 -18.16
N LYS A 168 -9.80 -0.30 -18.97
CA LYS A 168 -10.46 -0.22 -20.28
C LYS A 168 -11.97 -0.02 -20.14
N LEU A 169 -12.60 -0.63 -19.14
CA LEU A 169 -14.04 -0.48 -18.87
C LEU A 169 -14.39 0.88 -18.24
N LEU A 170 -13.44 1.46 -17.52
CA LEU A 170 -13.50 2.79 -16.91
C LEU A 170 -12.91 3.88 -17.82
N HIS A 171 -12.82 3.61 -19.13
CA HIS A 171 -12.24 4.54 -20.09
C HIS A 171 -12.86 5.94 -19.98
N GLY A 172 -12.00 6.97 -19.93
CA GLY A 172 -12.42 8.36 -19.76
C GLY A 172 -12.67 8.78 -18.30
N LEU A 173 -12.78 7.84 -17.36
CA LEU A 173 -12.97 8.11 -15.93
C LEU A 173 -11.68 7.96 -15.12
N VAL A 174 -10.77 7.10 -15.60
CA VAL A 174 -9.46 6.83 -15.00
C VAL A 174 -8.32 7.20 -15.95
N PRO A 175 -7.09 7.43 -15.46
CA PRO A 175 -5.94 7.63 -16.32
C PRO A 175 -5.75 6.47 -17.30
N LYS A 176 -5.54 6.81 -18.58
CA LYS A 176 -5.27 5.82 -19.61
C LYS A 176 -3.95 5.11 -19.31
N ILE A 177 -4.00 3.79 -19.17
CA ILE A 177 -2.80 2.95 -19.11
C ILE A 177 -2.10 3.03 -20.47
N VAL A 178 -0.83 3.43 -20.45
CA VAL A 178 0.01 3.60 -21.64
C VAL A 178 0.93 2.40 -21.87
N ASP A 179 1.20 1.62 -20.83
CA ASP A 179 2.08 0.45 -20.90
C ASP A 179 1.78 -0.50 -19.73
N SER A 180 2.08 -1.80 -19.90
CA SER A 180 1.88 -2.81 -18.86
C SER A 180 2.71 -4.05 -19.08
N SER A 181 3.06 -4.73 -17.99
CA SER A 181 3.65 -6.06 -17.96
C SER A 181 2.82 -6.98 -17.04
N ILE A 182 3.39 -8.12 -16.65
CA ILE A 182 2.72 -9.12 -15.79
C ILE A 182 2.31 -8.51 -14.44
N ASN A 183 3.22 -7.78 -13.80
CA ASN A 183 3.05 -7.24 -12.44
C ASN A 183 3.04 -5.71 -12.40
N PHE A 184 3.14 -5.05 -13.55
CA PHE A 184 3.19 -3.60 -13.62
C PHE A 184 2.18 -3.03 -14.60
N TYR A 185 1.70 -1.83 -14.31
CA TYR A 185 1.14 -0.95 -15.33
C TYR A 185 1.57 0.48 -15.12
N LYS A 186 1.57 1.26 -16.19
CA LYS A 186 2.01 2.65 -16.25
C LYS A 186 0.94 3.52 -16.87
N TYR A 187 0.73 4.70 -16.30
CA TYR A 187 -0.10 5.76 -16.87
C TYR A 187 0.56 7.13 -16.64
N LYS A 188 0.15 8.14 -17.41
CA LYS A 188 0.67 9.50 -17.25
C LYS A 188 0.13 10.11 -15.95
N LEU A 189 1.00 10.75 -15.17
CA LEU A 189 0.62 11.53 -14.01
C LEU A 189 -0.50 12.52 -14.37
N VAL A 190 -1.57 12.50 -13.59
CA VAL A 190 -2.70 13.41 -13.74
C VAL A 190 -2.56 14.50 -12.69
N GLU A 191 -2.59 15.75 -13.16
CA GLU A 191 -2.59 16.93 -12.29
C GLU A 191 -3.99 17.11 -11.68
N GLY A 192 -4.03 17.53 -10.41
CA GLY A 192 -5.29 17.75 -9.71
C GLY A 192 -5.10 17.74 -8.20
N LYS A 193 -6.05 18.32 -7.47
CA LYS A 193 -6.09 18.25 -6.01
C LYS A 193 -6.81 16.97 -5.60
N LEU A 194 -6.29 16.25 -4.61
CA LEU A 194 -7.04 15.18 -3.96
C LEU A 194 -8.35 15.75 -3.40
N LEU A 195 -9.47 15.11 -3.70
CA LEU A 195 -10.79 15.57 -3.27
C LEU A 195 -10.87 15.62 -1.74
N SER A 196 -10.22 14.68 -1.03
CA SER A 196 -10.14 14.68 0.43
C SER A 196 -9.60 15.99 1.04
N ASN A 197 -8.77 16.73 0.31
CA ASN A 197 -8.18 17.98 0.77
C ASN A 197 -9.08 19.21 0.55
N ILE A 198 -10.08 19.12 -0.33
CA ILE A 198 -10.90 20.27 -0.75
C ILE A 198 -12.40 20.02 -0.65
N ILE A 199 -12.82 18.84 -0.18
CA ILE A 199 -14.22 18.42 -0.16
C ILE A 199 -15.09 19.43 0.59
N SER A 200 -16.27 19.66 0.04
CA SER A 200 -17.32 20.52 0.57
C SER A 200 -18.68 19.89 0.21
N ASP A 201 -19.75 20.36 0.83
CA ASP A 201 -21.13 20.01 0.48
C ASP A 201 -21.42 20.17 -1.03
N ARG A 202 -20.99 21.28 -1.62
CA ARG A 202 -21.10 21.51 -3.07
C ARG A 202 -20.36 20.44 -3.88
N LEU A 203 -19.10 20.15 -3.54
CA LEU A 203 -18.34 19.13 -4.26
C LEU A 203 -18.88 17.71 -4.04
N VAL A 204 -19.48 17.43 -2.88
CA VAL A 204 -20.21 16.17 -2.65
C VAL A 204 -21.37 16.08 -3.64
N GLN A 205 -22.18 17.13 -3.77
CA GLN A 205 -23.27 17.14 -4.74
C GLN A 205 -22.77 16.95 -6.17
N ASP A 206 -21.78 17.75 -6.59
CA ASP A 206 -21.18 17.69 -7.92
C ASP A 206 -20.61 16.28 -8.22
N LEU A 207 -20.00 15.63 -7.22
CA LEU A 207 -19.46 14.28 -7.36
C LEU A 207 -20.57 13.24 -7.54
N ILE A 208 -21.65 13.31 -6.76
CA ILE A 208 -22.78 12.37 -6.90
C ILE A 208 -23.46 12.56 -8.25
N ASP A 209 -23.69 13.81 -8.67
CA ASP A 209 -24.22 14.13 -10.00
C ASP A 209 -23.32 13.59 -11.12
N TRP A 210 -22.01 13.78 -10.98
CA TRP A 210 -21.06 13.24 -11.95
C TRP A 210 -21.07 11.70 -11.96
N ALA A 211 -21.08 11.04 -10.80
CA ALA A 211 -21.02 9.59 -10.71
C ALA A 211 -22.30 8.92 -11.25
N ASP A 212 -23.47 9.48 -10.97
CA ASP A 212 -24.75 9.04 -11.54
C ASP A 212 -24.73 9.07 -13.08
N ASN A 213 -24.16 10.13 -13.66
CA ASN A 213 -24.14 10.33 -15.10
C ASN A 213 -23.00 9.60 -15.83
N ASN A 214 -21.88 9.33 -15.15
CA ASN A 214 -20.65 8.87 -15.80
C ASN A 214 -20.16 7.52 -15.27
N LEU A 215 -20.27 7.22 -13.98
CA LEU A 215 -19.69 6.01 -13.38
C LEU A 215 -20.68 4.85 -13.37
N TRP A 216 -21.85 5.04 -12.75
CA TRP A 216 -22.81 3.97 -12.41
C TRP A 216 -23.75 3.60 -13.56
N SER A 217 -23.19 3.40 -14.75
CA SER A 217 -23.93 2.91 -15.90
C SER A 217 -24.38 1.46 -15.67
N LYS A 218 -25.65 1.15 -15.96
CA LYS A 218 -26.21 -0.21 -15.82
C LYS A 218 -25.45 -1.23 -16.65
N VAL A 219 -25.27 -2.43 -16.08
CA VAL A 219 -24.67 -3.58 -16.76
C VAL A 219 -25.73 -4.68 -16.88
N PRO A 220 -26.03 -5.19 -18.09
CA PRO A 220 -27.07 -6.19 -18.28
C PRO A 220 -26.60 -7.57 -17.82
N ILE A 221 -26.84 -7.88 -16.54
CA ILE A 221 -26.58 -9.19 -15.94
C ILE A 221 -27.82 -9.65 -15.17
N ASP A 222 -27.96 -10.97 -15.01
CA ASP A 222 -29.04 -11.56 -14.23
C ASP A 222 -29.06 -11.02 -12.77
N PRO A 223 -30.16 -10.37 -12.32
CA PRO A 223 -30.24 -9.83 -10.97
C PRO A 223 -30.13 -10.90 -9.88
N HIS A 224 -30.57 -12.13 -10.14
CA HIS A 224 -30.46 -13.20 -9.14
C HIS A 224 -28.99 -13.62 -8.94
N TYR A 225 -28.25 -13.81 -10.03
CA TYR A 225 -26.80 -14.02 -10.01
C TYR A 225 -26.08 -12.87 -9.30
N PHE A 226 -26.39 -11.62 -9.66
CA PHE A 226 -25.72 -10.48 -9.05
C PHE A 226 -26.01 -10.33 -7.55
N LYS A 227 -27.22 -10.70 -7.12
CA LYS A 227 -27.57 -10.79 -5.69
C LYS A 227 -26.71 -11.83 -4.95
N ILE A 228 -26.37 -12.95 -5.57
CA ILE A 228 -25.43 -13.94 -5.01
C ILE A 228 -24.04 -13.30 -4.86
N LYS A 229 -23.56 -12.58 -5.88
CA LYS A 229 -22.29 -11.84 -5.81
C LYS A 229 -22.25 -10.79 -4.72
N CYS A 230 -23.34 -10.07 -4.49
CA CYS A 230 -23.47 -9.16 -3.35
C CYS A 230 -23.37 -9.91 -2.00
N LYS A 231 -24.01 -11.08 -1.86
CA LYS A 231 -23.89 -11.90 -0.64
C LYS A 231 -22.46 -12.40 -0.42
N GLU A 232 -21.79 -12.88 -1.47
CA GLU A 232 -20.36 -13.27 -1.41
C GLU A 232 -19.49 -12.10 -0.94
N PHE A 233 -19.72 -10.91 -1.49
CA PHE A 233 -18.92 -9.73 -1.21
C PHE A 233 -19.16 -9.13 0.19
N TYR A 234 -20.40 -9.04 0.64
CA TYR A 234 -20.77 -8.40 1.90
C TYR A 234 -20.71 -9.35 3.10
N ILE A 235 -21.14 -10.60 2.92
CA ILE A 235 -21.34 -11.55 4.01
C ILE A 235 -20.14 -12.48 4.10
N THR A 236 -19.96 -13.34 3.10
CA THR A 236 -18.94 -14.41 3.11
C THR A 236 -17.57 -13.83 3.38
N LYS A 237 -17.17 -12.82 2.60
CA LYS A 237 -15.88 -12.15 2.74
C LYS A 237 -15.68 -11.49 4.10
N THR A 238 -16.72 -10.90 4.69
CA THR A 238 -16.62 -10.25 6.00
C THR A 238 -16.45 -11.30 7.09
N ILE A 239 -17.20 -12.40 7.05
CA ILE A 239 -17.06 -13.51 8.00
C ILE A 239 -15.66 -14.14 7.89
N GLU A 240 -15.20 -14.44 6.68
CA GLU A 240 -13.86 -14.99 6.44
C GLU A 240 -12.77 -14.09 7.03
N ARG A 241 -12.87 -12.77 6.79
CA ARG A 241 -11.93 -11.79 7.32
C ARG A 241 -11.97 -11.71 8.84
N LEU A 242 -13.16 -11.65 9.44
CA LEU A 242 -13.30 -11.59 10.90
C LEU A 242 -12.74 -12.85 11.57
N SER A 243 -12.84 -14.03 10.94
CA SER A 243 -12.26 -15.27 11.48
C SER A 243 -10.73 -15.26 11.60
N SER A 244 -10.05 -14.34 10.90
CA SER A 244 -8.60 -14.15 10.99
C SER A 244 -8.16 -13.18 12.09
N MET A 245 -9.10 -12.55 12.81
CA MET A 245 -8.77 -11.62 13.89
C MET A 245 -8.37 -12.33 15.18
N PHE A 246 -7.44 -11.71 15.90
CA PHE A 246 -7.08 -12.08 17.28
C PHE A 246 -7.99 -11.40 18.32
N ILE A 247 -9.27 -11.22 18.00
CA ILE A 247 -10.29 -10.65 18.89
C ILE A 247 -11.48 -11.61 18.90
N GLU A 248 -11.94 -11.99 20.09
CA GLU A 248 -13.10 -12.85 20.25
C GLU A 248 -14.39 -12.05 19.99
N ASP A 249 -15.25 -12.56 19.10
CA ASP A 249 -16.57 -11.98 18.87
C ASP A 249 -17.56 -12.44 19.96
N LYS A 250 -17.59 -11.70 21.07
CA LYS A 250 -18.50 -11.93 22.21
C LYS A 250 -19.54 -10.81 22.34
N VAL A 251 -20.44 -10.88 23.30
CA VAL A 251 -21.30 -9.73 23.63
C VAL A 251 -20.45 -8.72 24.39
N ASP A 252 -20.43 -7.47 23.93
CA ASP A 252 -19.58 -6.40 24.47
C ASP A 252 -20.41 -5.20 24.95
N ILE A 253 -19.89 -4.41 25.88
CA ILE A 253 -20.41 -3.07 26.16
C ILE A 253 -19.52 -2.09 25.43
N ILE A 254 -20.05 -1.41 24.41
CA ILE A 254 -19.31 -0.45 23.58
C ILE A 254 -19.96 0.92 23.69
N ASN A 255 -19.21 1.93 24.18
CA ASN A 255 -19.71 3.29 24.43
C ASN A 255 -21.02 3.29 25.27
N GLY A 256 -21.05 2.48 26.33
CA GLY A 256 -22.21 2.32 27.21
C GLY A 256 -23.39 1.53 26.65
N ILE A 257 -23.31 1.00 25.43
CA ILE A 257 -24.38 0.19 24.80
C ILE A 257 -23.98 -1.28 24.80
N LYS A 258 -24.90 -2.16 25.21
CA LYS A 258 -24.72 -3.62 25.05
C LYS A 258 -24.88 -4.00 23.58
N VAL A 259 -23.81 -4.50 22.97
CA VAL A 259 -23.72 -4.86 21.56
C VAL A 259 -23.63 -6.38 21.40
N PRO A 260 -24.54 -7.03 20.64
CA PRO A 260 -24.48 -8.46 20.36
C PRO A 260 -23.24 -8.87 19.57
N THR A 261 -23.03 -10.17 19.40
CA THR A 261 -21.98 -10.69 18.51
C THR A 261 -22.21 -10.24 17.06
N CYS A 262 -21.14 -10.14 16.27
CA CYS A 262 -21.24 -9.92 14.82
C CYS A 262 -22.11 -10.99 14.18
N LYS A 263 -21.97 -12.25 14.60
CA LYS A 263 -22.82 -13.35 14.11
C LYS A 263 -24.31 -13.09 14.34
N GLU A 264 -24.72 -12.72 15.54
CA GLU A 264 -26.11 -12.40 15.86
C GLU A 264 -26.62 -11.23 15.03
N MET A 265 -25.86 -10.14 14.94
CA MET A 265 -26.23 -8.98 14.13
C MET A 265 -26.40 -9.32 12.64
N MET A 266 -25.52 -10.17 12.09
CA MET A 266 -25.62 -10.64 10.71
C MET A 266 -26.91 -11.43 10.44
N HIS A 267 -27.48 -12.10 11.46
CA HIS A 267 -28.77 -12.77 11.34
C HIS A 267 -29.98 -11.81 11.38
N LEU A 268 -29.82 -10.61 11.93
CA LEU A 268 -30.89 -9.60 12.01
C LEU A 268 -31.04 -8.78 10.72
N ILE A 269 -29.99 -8.72 9.90
CA ILE A 269 -29.98 -7.95 8.66
C ILE A 269 -30.82 -8.66 7.58
N ASN A 270 -31.77 -7.93 6.98
CA ASN A 270 -32.49 -8.41 5.81
C ASN A 270 -31.59 -8.36 4.56
N TRP A 271 -30.79 -9.40 4.37
CA TRP A 271 -29.87 -9.52 3.23
C TRP A 271 -30.54 -9.55 1.87
N ASP A 272 -31.82 -9.94 1.81
CA ASP A 272 -32.53 -9.87 0.56
C ASP A 272 -32.78 -8.42 0.13
N THR A 273 -32.95 -7.50 1.07
CA THR A 273 -33.02 -6.06 0.78
C THR A 273 -31.63 -5.48 0.50
N ILE A 274 -30.64 -5.80 1.35
CA ILE A 274 -29.27 -5.29 1.21
C ILE A 274 -28.60 -5.77 -0.09
N CYS A 275 -28.89 -6.97 -0.58
CA CYS A 275 -28.27 -7.51 -1.79
C CYS A 275 -29.13 -7.35 -3.06
N SER A 276 -30.37 -6.85 -2.96
CA SER A 276 -31.18 -6.52 -4.14
C SER A 276 -30.81 -5.12 -4.62
N THR A 277 -29.85 -5.03 -5.52
CA THR A 277 -29.35 -3.76 -6.07
C THR A 277 -29.20 -3.86 -7.58
N GLU A 278 -29.20 -2.72 -8.25
CA GLU A 278 -29.01 -2.66 -9.68
C GLU A 278 -27.52 -2.90 -10.01
N PRO A 279 -27.19 -3.88 -10.88
CA PRO A 279 -25.84 -4.10 -11.35
C PRO A 279 -25.36 -2.91 -12.18
N VAL A 280 -24.27 -2.28 -11.77
CA VAL A 280 -23.68 -1.13 -12.45
C VAL A 280 -22.18 -1.28 -12.61
N ARG A 281 -21.61 -0.50 -13.52
CA ARG A 281 -20.18 -0.21 -13.49
C ARG A 281 -19.87 0.57 -12.20
N PHE A 282 -18.72 0.31 -11.61
CA PHE A 282 -18.38 0.78 -10.26
C PHE A 282 -16.91 1.20 -10.18
N HIS A 283 -16.50 1.84 -9.09
CA HIS A 283 -15.07 2.09 -8.80
C HIS A 283 -14.51 1.01 -7.86
N GLY A 284 -15.22 0.73 -6.76
CA GLY A 284 -14.89 -0.29 -5.76
C GLY A 284 -13.97 0.18 -4.64
N ASP A 285 -13.39 1.38 -4.77
CA ASP A 285 -12.69 2.08 -3.69
C ASP A 285 -12.99 3.60 -3.78
N PHE A 286 -14.28 3.93 -3.92
CA PHE A 286 -14.77 5.28 -4.20
C PHE A 286 -14.67 6.20 -2.97
N ILE A 287 -13.45 6.60 -2.65
CA ILE A 287 -13.13 7.47 -1.52
C ILE A 287 -12.53 8.79 -2.02
N PRO A 288 -12.71 9.92 -1.31
CA PRO A 288 -12.12 11.20 -1.68
C PRO A 288 -10.59 11.19 -1.88
N ASP A 289 -9.85 10.31 -1.20
CA ASP A 289 -8.41 10.14 -1.39
C ASP A 289 -8.03 9.47 -2.73
N ASN A 290 -9.01 8.88 -3.43
CA ASN A 290 -8.86 8.20 -4.71
C ASN A 290 -9.51 9.00 -5.86
N ILE A 291 -9.79 10.28 -5.64
CA ILE A 291 -10.43 11.15 -6.61
C ILE A 291 -9.60 12.43 -6.71
N LEU A 292 -9.16 12.76 -7.92
CA LEU A 292 -8.53 14.03 -8.25
C LEU A 292 -9.55 14.99 -8.83
N TYR A 293 -9.40 16.27 -8.51
CA TYR A 293 -10.25 17.35 -8.99
C TYR A 293 -9.43 18.57 -9.42
N ASP A 294 -9.65 19.01 -10.66
CA ASP A 294 -9.08 20.22 -11.29
C ASP A 294 -10.16 21.07 -11.99
N GLY A 295 -11.44 20.80 -11.70
CA GLY A 295 -12.60 21.21 -12.51
C GLY A 295 -13.30 20.00 -13.13
N HIS A 296 -12.58 18.90 -13.32
CA HIS A 296 -13.11 17.59 -13.69
C HIS A 296 -12.73 16.53 -12.65
N PHE A 297 -13.58 15.53 -12.47
CA PHE A 297 -13.28 14.39 -11.61
C PHE A 297 -12.48 13.35 -12.38
N THR A 298 -11.32 12.95 -11.83
CA THR A 298 -10.55 11.81 -12.31
C THR A 298 -10.41 10.79 -11.20
N LEU A 299 -10.81 9.54 -11.48
CA LEU A 299 -10.72 8.44 -10.53
C LEU A 299 -9.34 7.77 -10.62
N ILE A 300 -8.75 7.46 -9.48
CA ILE A 300 -7.49 6.72 -9.37
C ILE A 300 -7.63 5.56 -8.39
N ASP A 301 -6.73 4.59 -8.47
CA ASP A 301 -6.70 3.44 -7.57
C ASP A 301 -8.01 2.61 -7.49
N TRP A 302 -8.67 2.40 -8.64
CA TRP A 302 -9.86 1.55 -8.74
C TRP A 302 -9.57 0.10 -8.34
N ARG A 303 -10.55 -0.56 -7.73
CA ARG A 303 -10.44 -1.98 -7.33
C ARG A 303 -10.23 -2.89 -8.55
N GLN A 304 -9.82 -4.13 -8.38
CA GLN A 304 -9.65 -5.09 -9.49
C GLN A 304 -10.93 -5.87 -9.84
N ASP A 305 -11.87 -6.04 -8.90
CA ASP A 305 -13.12 -6.80 -9.07
C ASP A 305 -14.11 -6.51 -7.92
N PHE A 306 -15.36 -6.96 -8.10
CA PHE A 306 -16.41 -7.10 -7.09
C PHE A 306 -16.85 -8.57 -7.01
N ALA A 307 -16.34 -9.32 -6.04
CA ALA A 307 -16.61 -10.77 -5.87
C ALA A 307 -16.26 -11.59 -7.12
N GLY A 308 -15.12 -11.27 -7.72
CA GLY A 308 -14.64 -11.88 -8.96
C GLY A 308 -15.16 -11.23 -10.23
N GLU A 309 -16.19 -10.38 -10.13
CA GLU A 309 -16.75 -9.67 -11.29
C GLU A 309 -15.94 -8.42 -11.63
N ILE A 310 -15.46 -8.33 -12.87
CA ILE A 310 -14.61 -7.23 -13.35
C ILE A 310 -15.46 -6.04 -13.82
N GLU A 311 -16.59 -6.33 -14.47
CA GLU A 311 -17.39 -5.34 -15.19
C GLU A 311 -18.50 -4.72 -14.33
N VAL A 312 -18.99 -5.48 -13.36
CA VAL A 312 -20.17 -5.15 -12.58
C VAL A 312 -19.87 -5.12 -11.08
N GLY A 313 -20.52 -4.19 -10.38
CA GLY A 313 -20.49 -4.04 -8.94
C GLY A 313 -21.72 -3.25 -8.48
N ASP A 314 -21.71 -2.89 -7.20
CA ASP A 314 -22.84 -2.23 -6.56
C ASP A 314 -22.53 -0.75 -6.26
N LYS A 315 -23.35 0.16 -6.78
CA LYS A 315 -23.22 1.60 -6.45
C LYS A 315 -23.40 1.87 -4.96
N TYR A 316 -24.20 1.08 -4.24
CA TYR A 316 -24.34 1.24 -2.80
C TYR A 316 -23.02 0.95 -2.07
N TYR A 317 -22.17 0.09 -2.62
CA TYR A 317 -20.82 -0.09 -2.09
C TYR A 317 -19.94 1.14 -2.34
N ASP A 318 -19.98 1.74 -3.53
CA ASP A 318 -19.25 3.00 -3.79
C ASP A 318 -19.73 4.13 -2.88
N LEU A 319 -21.05 4.28 -2.69
CA LEU A 319 -21.64 5.28 -1.78
C LEU A 319 -21.27 5.02 -0.32
N ALA A 320 -21.29 3.76 0.13
CA ALA A 320 -20.81 3.39 1.45
C ALA A 320 -19.29 3.57 1.59
N LYS A 321 -18.53 3.43 0.49
CA LYS A 321 -17.10 3.75 0.46
C LYS A 321 -16.88 5.25 0.66
N LEU A 322 -17.65 6.10 0.01
CA LEU A 322 -17.62 7.54 0.22
C LEU A 322 -18.01 7.90 1.68
N ASN A 323 -19.11 7.35 2.18
CA ASN A 323 -19.58 7.61 3.55
C ASN A 323 -18.58 7.16 4.62
N HIS A 324 -17.94 5.98 4.49
CA HIS A 324 -16.96 5.56 5.49
C HIS A 324 -15.77 6.51 5.52
N ASN A 325 -15.28 7.01 4.38
CA ASN A 325 -14.06 7.81 4.36
C ASN A 325 -14.32 9.21 4.93
N LEU A 326 -15.54 9.74 4.80
CA LEU A 326 -15.95 10.96 5.52
C LEU A 326 -15.93 10.78 7.06
N ILE A 327 -15.94 9.53 7.55
CA ILE A 327 -15.88 9.20 8.97
C ILE A 327 -14.46 8.83 9.40
N VAL A 328 -13.86 7.84 8.75
CA VAL A 328 -12.52 7.30 9.00
C VAL A 328 -11.68 7.45 7.72
N ASN A 329 -10.94 8.55 7.59
CA ASN A 329 -10.03 8.80 6.46
C ASN A 329 -8.56 8.55 6.81
N HIS A 330 -7.70 8.55 5.78
CA HIS A 330 -6.26 8.36 5.95
C HIS A 330 -5.61 9.41 6.86
N ALA A 331 -6.11 10.65 6.87
CA ALA A 331 -5.55 11.71 7.72
C ALA A 331 -5.81 11.45 9.21
N ILE A 332 -6.97 10.87 9.57
CA ILE A 332 -7.29 10.46 10.94
C ILE A 332 -6.35 9.34 11.38
N VAL A 333 -6.16 8.32 10.53
CA VAL A 333 -5.29 7.18 10.82
C VAL A 333 -3.83 7.63 10.97
N ALA A 334 -3.33 8.41 10.01
CA ALA A 334 -1.93 8.88 10.01
C ALA A 334 -1.59 9.78 11.20
N LYS A 335 -2.59 10.49 11.75
CA LYS A 335 -2.43 11.39 12.90
C LYS A 335 -2.88 10.76 14.23
N ASN A 336 -3.24 9.47 14.25
CA ASN A 336 -3.80 8.76 15.41
C ASN A 336 -4.95 9.53 16.08
N LEU A 337 -5.87 10.08 15.28
CA LEU A 337 -7.04 10.85 15.74
C LEU A 337 -8.23 9.94 16.09
N PHE A 338 -7.95 8.76 16.64
CA PHE A 338 -8.94 7.81 17.11
C PHE A 338 -8.47 7.24 18.44
N SER A 339 -9.40 6.77 19.26
CA SER A 339 -9.09 6.14 20.54
C SER A 339 -9.88 4.85 20.71
N ILE A 340 -9.22 3.89 21.35
CA ILE A 340 -9.86 2.68 21.84
C ILE A 340 -9.32 2.37 23.23
N VAL A 341 -10.22 2.26 24.19
CA VAL A 341 -9.93 1.95 25.59
C VAL A 341 -10.78 0.77 25.99
N ASP A 342 -10.18 -0.17 26.71
CA ASP A 342 -10.80 -1.41 27.16
C ASP A 342 -10.48 -1.56 28.65
N ILE A 343 -11.46 -1.23 29.50
CA ILE A 343 -11.32 -1.21 30.96
C ILE A 343 -12.55 -1.89 31.56
N ASN A 344 -12.33 -2.87 32.44
CA ASN A 344 -13.38 -3.59 33.17
C ASN A 344 -14.48 -4.16 32.25
N ASP A 345 -14.11 -4.76 31.12
CA ASP A 345 -15.03 -5.29 30.09
C ASP A 345 -15.93 -4.22 29.43
N GLU A 346 -15.60 -2.94 29.56
CA GLU A 346 -16.23 -1.84 28.85
C GLU A 346 -15.26 -1.25 27.81
N ILE A 347 -15.72 -1.24 26.56
CA ILE A 347 -14.98 -0.69 25.43
C ILE A 347 -15.47 0.71 25.14
N THR A 348 -14.55 1.68 25.11
CA THR A 348 -14.82 3.02 24.62
C THR A 348 -14.09 3.23 23.31
N CYS A 349 -14.82 3.63 22.27
CA CYS A 349 -14.28 3.97 20.95
C CYS A 349 -14.68 5.40 20.59
N ASP A 350 -13.71 6.23 20.24
CA ASP A 350 -13.97 7.60 19.80
C ASP A 350 -13.09 7.98 18.61
N ILE A 351 -13.54 8.98 17.84
CA ILE A 351 -12.86 9.45 16.64
C ILE A 351 -12.96 10.96 16.52
N TYR A 352 -11.80 11.60 16.39
CA TYR A 352 -11.71 13.04 16.20
C TYR A 352 -11.75 13.38 14.71
N ARG A 353 -12.90 13.91 14.28
CA ARG A 353 -13.17 14.30 12.89
C ARG A 353 -13.24 15.81 12.76
N SER A 354 -12.75 16.34 11.65
CA SER A 354 -12.93 17.76 11.34
C SER A 354 -14.41 18.08 11.12
N HIS A 355 -14.85 19.26 11.54
CA HIS A 355 -16.22 19.73 11.34
C HIS A 355 -16.68 19.64 9.88
N ASN A 356 -15.83 20.03 8.92
CA ASN A 356 -16.15 19.94 7.49
C ASN A 356 -16.53 18.52 7.04
N MET A 357 -15.86 17.49 7.55
CA MET A 357 -16.15 16.09 7.22
C MET A 357 -17.49 15.62 7.83
N VAL A 358 -17.85 16.13 9.01
CA VAL A 358 -19.16 15.88 9.62
C VAL A 358 -20.26 16.49 8.77
N VAL A 359 -20.12 17.77 8.40
CA VAL A 359 -21.08 18.48 7.54
C VAL A 359 -21.23 17.79 6.18
N CYS A 360 -20.12 17.40 5.53
CA CYS A 360 -20.15 16.69 4.26
C CYS A 360 -20.85 15.33 4.37
N GLN A 361 -20.66 14.60 5.47
CA GLN A 361 -21.30 13.31 5.69
C GLN A 361 -22.82 13.48 5.88
N GLU A 362 -23.23 14.42 6.73
CA GLU A 362 -24.66 14.71 6.96
C GLU A 362 -25.35 15.17 5.66
N PHE A 363 -24.68 16.05 4.91
CA PHE A 363 -25.15 16.50 3.62
C PHE A 363 -25.25 15.34 2.61
N LEU A 364 -24.25 14.46 2.53
CA LEU A 364 -24.27 13.27 1.68
C LEU A 364 -25.49 12.41 1.97
N LEU A 365 -25.72 12.04 3.23
CA LEU A 365 -26.84 11.17 3.59
C LEU A 365 -28.19 11.84 3.29
N SER A 366 -28.34 13.14 3.62
CA SER A 366 -29.56 13.89 3.29
C SER A 366 -29.80 14.01 1.79
N LEU A 367 -28.74 14.23 1.00
CA LEU A 367 -28.81 14.29 -0.46
C LEU A 367 -29.26 12.95 -1.04
N LEU A 368 -28.66 11.85 -0.59
CA LEU A 368 -28.99 10.50 -1.05
C LEU A 368 -30.43 10.12 -0.69
N GLU A 369 -30.87 10.41 0.53
CA GLU A 369 -32.26 10.21 0.95
C GLU A 369 -33.25 10.98 0.06
N LYS A 370 -32.98 12.28 -0.19
CA LYS A 370 -33.82 13.12 -1.08
C LYS A 370 -33.88 12.60 -2.52
N ARG A 371 -32.85 11.89 -2.96
CA ARG A 371 -32.78 11.24 -4.29
C ARG A 371 -33.40 9.83 -4.31
N GLY A 372 -33.95 9.35 -3.19
CA GLY A 372 -34.58 8.04 -3.09
C GLY A 372 -33.59 6.88 -2.93
N TYR A 373 -32.34 7.14 -2.55
CA TYR A 373 -31.41 6.10 -2.16
C TYR A 373 -31.76 5.55 -0.76
N ASP A 374 -31.53 4.25 -0.58
CA ASP A 374 -31.69 3.58 0.71
C ASP A 374 -30.50 3.90 1.64
N VAL A 375 -30.68 4.90 2.51
CA VAL A 375 -29.66 5.32 3.49
C VAL A 375 -29.38 4.25 4.53
N TYR A 376 -30.38 3.45 4.91
CA TYR A 376 -30.18 2.33 5.83
C TYR A 376 -29.20 1.31 5.22
N LYS A 377 -29.38 0.96 3.95
CA LYS A 377 -28.46 0.09 3.21
C LYS A 377 -27.04 0.63 3.16
N ILE A 378 -26.87 1.93 2.87
CA ILE A 378 -25.56 2.59 2.85
C ILE A 378 -24.88 2.49 4.22
N ARG A 379 -25.63 2.74 5.31
CA ARG A 379 -25.16 2.64 6.69
C ARG A 379 -24.71 1.22 7.02
N ILE A 380 -25.53 0.21 6.78
CA ILE A 380 -25.16 -1.19 7.00
C ILE A 380 -23.88 -1.54 6.26
N ILE A 381 -23.78 -1.24 4.95
CA ILE A 381 -22.57 -1.53 4.16
C ILE A 381 -21.36 -0.75 4.67
N THR A 382 -21.54 0.50 5.16
CA THR A 382 -20.48 1.29 5.79
C THR A 382 -19.90 0.58 7.02
N ALA A 383 -20.76 0.06 7.90
CA ALA A 383 -20.29 -0.68 9.08
C ALA A 383 -19.58 -1.99 8.69
N LEU A 384 -20.11 -2.70 7.69
CA LEU A 384 -19.45 -3.90 7.14
C LEU A 384 -18.07 -3.57 6.57
N ILE A 385 -17.88 -2.41 5.94
CA ILE A 385 -16.56 -1.99 5.45
C ILE A 385 -15.55 -1.91 6.60
N TRP A 386 -15.91 -1.31 7.75
CA TRP A 386 -15.00 -1.23 8.90
C TRP A 386 -14.66 -2.62 9.46
N LEU A 387 -15.66 -3.48 9.64
CA LEU A 387 -15.46 -4.88 10.06
C LEU A 387 -14.61 -5.67 9.06
N ASN A 388 -14.78 -5.40 7.77
CA ASN A 388 -14.03 -6.06 6.70
C ASN A 388 -12.59 -5.54 6.60
N MET A 389 -12.32 -4.31 7.06
CA MET A 389 -10.99 -3.69 7.09
C MET A 389 -10.20 -4.05 8.36
N SER A 390 -10.87 -4.30 9.49
CA SER A 390 -10.21 -4.51 10.79
C SER A 390 -9.06 -5.54 10.80
N PRO A 391 -9.12 -6.68 10.08
CA PRO A 391 -8.03 -7.67 10.14
C PRO A 391 -6.85 -7.33 9.22
N LEU A 392 -6.97 -6.27 8.40
CA LEU A 392 -5.95 -5.86 7.43
C LEU A 392 -5.00 -4.78 7.95
N HIS A 393 -5.22 -4.30 9.17
CA HIS A 393 -4.46 -3.22 9.79
C HIS A 393 -3.68 -3.71 11.01
N ASP A 394 -2.80 -2.86 11.54
CA ASP A 394 -2.11 -3.14 12.80
C ASP A 394 -3.10 -3.37 13.94
N TYR A 395 -2.62 -3.98 15.03
CA TYR A 395 -3.48 -4.42 16.13
C TYR A 395 -4.33 -3.28 16.72
N VAL A 396 -3.78 -2.08 16.90
CA VAL A 396 -4.50 -0.98 17.58
C VAL A 396 -5.60 -0.43 16.67
N PHE A 397 -5.26 -0.10 15.42
CA PHE A 397 -6.25 0.41 14.48
C PHE A 397 -7.26 -0.67 14.06
N GLY A 398 -6.81 -1.92 13.90
CA GLY A 398 -7.68 -3.07 13.66
C GLY A 398 -8.68 -3.31 14.79
N LYS A 399 -8.23 -3.23 16.05
CA LYS A 399 -9.11 -3.31 17.24
C LYS A 399 -10.14 -2.19 17.22
N PHE A 400 -9.72 -0.94 16.96
CA PHE A 400 -10.63 0.20 16.82
C PHE A 400 -11.69 -0.05 15.73
N LEU A 401 -11.28 -0.43 14.51
CA LEU A 401 -12.21 -0.69 13.40
C LEU A 401 -13.21 -1.80 13.70
N PHE A 402 -12.78 -2.85 14.42
CA PHE A 402 -13.66 -3.94 14.82
C PHE A 402 -14.79 -3.43 15.73
N TYR A 403 -14.44 -2.81 16.86
CA TYR A 403 -15.44 -2.35 17.83
C TYR A 403 -16.25 -1.15 17.31
N PHE A 404 -15.62 -0.23 16.59
CA PHE A 404 -16.31 0.89 15.94
C PHE A 404 -17.30 0.40 14.88
N GLY A 405 -16.90 -0.58 14.06
CA GLY A 405 -17.75 -1.26 13.09
C GLY A 405 -18.93 -1.95 13.74
N LYS A 406 -18.65 -2.75 14.77
CA LYS A 406 -19.63 -3.52 15.53
C LYS A 406 -20.68 -2.62 16.21
N TYR A 407 -20.23 -1.55 16.87
CA TYR A 407 -21.08 -0.56 17.51
C TYR A 407 -22.03 0.14 16.52
N ASN A 408 -21.49 0.64 15.40
CA ASN A 408 -22.30 1.34 14.42
C ASN A 408 -23.25 0.40 13.67
N LEU A 409 -22.84 -0.85 13.41
CA LEU A 409 -23.73 -1.86 12.83
C LEU A 409 -24.94 -2.08 13.72
N TRP A 410 -24.73 -2.28 15.02
CA TRP A 410 -25.83 -2.48 15.98
C TRP A 410 -26.75 -1.28 16.05
N LYS A 411 -26.17 -0.08 16.20
CA LYS A 411 -26.93 1.16 16.27
C LYS A 411 -27.85 1.32 15.07
N TRP A 412 -27.34 1.08 13.86
CA TRP A 412 -28.13 1.24 12.64
C TRP A 412 -29.17 0.12 12.45
N ILE A 413 -28.89 -1.13 12.86
CA ILE A 413 -29.90 -2.19 12.90
C ILE A 413 -31.07 -1.80 13.81
N CYS A 414 -30.80 -1.17 14.96
CA CYS A 414 -31.83 -0.73 15.91
C CYS A 414 -32.59 0.55 15.50
N GLU A 415 -32.10 1.29 14.51
CA GLU A 415 -32.77 2.50 13.99
C GLU A 415 -33.83 2.17 12.92
N MET A 416 -33.96 0.90 12.50
CA MET A 416 -35.10 0.40 11.72
C MET A 416 -36.37 0.33 12.57
#